data_AF-A0A453AP07-F1
#
_entry.id   AF-A0A453AP07-F1
#
_cell.length_a   1.000
_cell.length_b   1.000
_cell.length_c   1.000
_cell.angle_alpha   90.00
_cell.angle_beta   90.00
_cell.angle_gamma   90.00
#
_symmetry.space_group_name_H-M   'P 1'
#
loop_
_entity.id
_entity.type
_entity.pdbx_description
1 polymer ?
#
loop_
_entity_poly.entity_id
_entity_poly.type
_entity_poly.pdbx_seq_one_letter_code
_entity_poly.pdbx_strand_id
1 'polypeptide(L)'
;MDFYIRVFVRIFTSASTVKSSPLKFSHVYQCVGCNSFHLQNVGRINSKDKRNIPLPNFCPTVPQECSECGGKFVMGGPIWSDPIHDRDWATSILSNIRATSGLYEAYAKISAILTSVSEELPNAPLFVSLHSICATLKCTNPTMVMFHSAIRNAGYQISGSHADPLALKTDAPMSVIWDIMRCWVKLHPVKSQPENLPGSRILSQEPQLQASFSQATGGLVARKSPRFLPNPEKHWGPKMKAGRPLKILPIDKL
;
A
#
# COMPACT_ATOMS: atom_id res chain seq x y z
N MET A 1 -8.75 -3.91 -10.66
CA MET A 1 -10.01 -4.49 -11.20
C MET A 1 -10.62 -3.49 -12.16
N ASP A 2 -11.44 -3.95 -13.12
CA ASP A 2 -12.27 -3.20 -14.09
C ASP A 2 -12.13 -1.67 -14.05
N PHE A 3 -11.77 -1.05 -15.18
CA PHE A 3 -11.36 0.36 -15.39
C PHE A 3 -12.35 1.47 -14.96
N TYR A 4 -12.86 1.40 -13.75
CA TYR A 4 -13.77 2.35 -13.11
C TYR A 4 -13.43 2.44 -11.61
N ILE A 5 -13.91 3.51 -10.97
CA ILE A 5 -13.82 3.68 -9.51
C ILE A 5 -15.24 3.55 -8.95
N ARG A 6 -15.42 2.78 -7.89
CA ARG A 6 -16.70 2.64 -7.18
C ARG A 6 -16.54 3.16 -5.76
N VAL A 7 -17.40 4.10 -5.39
CA VAL A 7 -17.39 4.75 -4.08
C VAL A 7 -18.77 4.61 -3.45
N PHE A 8 -18.81 4.10 -2.22
CA PHE A 8 -20.00 4.10 -1.38
C PHE A 8 -19.75 5.08 -0.24
N VAL A 9 -20.61 6.08 -0.09
CA VAL A 9 -20.47 7.10 0.95
C VAL A 9 -21.67 7.10 1.88
N ARG A 10 -21.41 7.30 3.17
CA ARG A 10 -22.44 7.60 4.17
C ARG A 10 -22.41 9.09 4.46
N ILE A 11 -23.54 9.76 4.25
CA ILE A 11 -23.67 11.20 4.47
C ILE A 11 -23.98 11.45 5.94
N PHE A 12 -23.20 12.33 6.56
CA PHE A 12 -23.42 12.79 7.94
C PHE A 12 -23.71 14.30 7.92
N THR A 13 -24.75 14.72 8.62
CA THR A 13 -25.11 16.14 8.75
C THR A 13 -24.68 16.65 10.12
N SER A 14 -23.49 17.24 10.20
CA SER A 14 -22.98 17.85 11.43
C SER A 14 -21.94 18.93 11.13
N ALA A 15 -22.16 20.13 11.69
CA ALA A 15 -21.24 21.25 11.52
C ALA A 15 -19.85 20.98 12.12
N SER A 16 -19.76 20.22 13.21
CA SER A 16 -18.47 19.87 13.82
C SER A 16 -17.67 18.91 12.95
N THR A 17 -18.35 17.93 12.32
CA THR A 17 -17.73 16.95 11.42
C THR A 17 -17.24 17.59 10.12
N VAL A 18 -17.96 18.59 9.60
CA VAL A 18 -17.50 19.33 8.41
C VAL A 18 -16.22 20.10 8.73
N LYS A 19 -16.13 20.74 9.91
CA LYS A 19 -14.94 21.48 10.34
C LYS A 19 -13.70 20.59 10.46
N SER A 20 -13.85 19.30 10.78
CA SER A 20 -12.72 18.35 10.87
C SER A 20 -12.30 17.74 9.53
N SER A 21 -12.99 18.04 8.43
CA SER A 21 -12.65 17.54 7.09
C SER A 21 -11.20 17.80 6.66
N PRO A 22 -10.57 18.97 6.93
CA PRO A 22 -9.18 19.21 6.55
C PRO A 22 -8.16 18.23 7.15
N LEU A 23 -8.50 17.54 8.25
CA LEU A 23 -7.65 16.52 8.87
C LEU A 23 -7.55 15.25 8.03
N LYS A 24 -8.54 15.03 7.15
CA LYS A 24 -8.70 13.84 6.32
C LYS A 24 -8.05 13.98 4.95
N PHE A 25 -7.51 15.15 4.64
CA PHE A 25 -6.82 15.43 3.39
C PHE A 25 -5.32 15.55 3.61
N SER A 26 -4.53 15.00 2.69
CA SER A 26 -3.07 15.12 2.70
C SER A 26 -2.51 15.39 1.31
N HIS A 27 -1.44 16.17 1.26
CA HIS A 27 -0.57 16.24 0.09
C HIS A 27 0.40 15.06 0.09
N VAL A 28 0.78 14.60 -1.09
CA VAL A 28 1.74 13.51 -1.29
C VAL A 28 3.01 14.10 -1.87
N TYR A 29 4.15 13.81 -1.26
CA TYR A 29 5.47 14.11 -1.81
C TYR A 29 6.09 12.80 -2.27
N GLN A 30 6.21 12.61 -3.57
CA GLN A 30 6.80 11.40 -4.15
C GLN A 30 8.18 11.72 -4.73
N CYS A 31 9.19 10.95 -4.30
CA CYS A 31 10.55 11.08 -4.81
C CYS A 31 10.63 10.54 -6.24
N VAL A 32 11.19 11.32 -7.16
CA VAL A 32 11.36 10.92 -8.57
C VAL A 32 12.39 9.82 -8.79
N GLY A 33 13.31 9.62 -7.81
CA GLY A 33 14.39 8.65 -7.91
C GLY A 33 14.00 7.26 -7.42
N CYS A 34 13.56 7.16 -6.17
CA CYS A 34 13.32 5.88 -5.51
C CYS A 34 11.83 5.54 -5.31
N ASN A 35 10.90 6.41 -5.72
CA ASN A 35 9.45 6.29 -5.48
C ASN A 35 9.03 6.25 -4.00
N SER A 36 9.92 6.59 -3.06
CA SER A 36 9.52 6.90 -1.69
C SER A 36 8.50 8.02 -1.67
N PHE A 37 7.48 7.88 -0.85
CA PHE A 37 6.48 8.91 -0.67
C PHE A 37 6.28 9.28 0.80
N HIS A 38 5.86 10.52 1.03
CA HIS A 38 5.51 11.05 2.34
C HIS A 38 4.17 11.78 2.24
N LEU A 39 3.37 11.67 3.30
CA LEU A 39 2.07 12.34 3.40
C LEU A 39 2.18 13.54 4.33
N GLN A 40 1.59 14.66 3.90
CA GLN A 40 1.45 15.86 4.70
C GLN A 40 -0.01 16.23 4.83
N ASN A 41 -0.60 16.04 6.01
CA ASN A 41 -1.99 16.43 6.27
C ASN A 41 -2.17 17.94 6.10
N VAL A 42 -3.32 18.35 5.55
CA VAL A 42 -3.67 19.76 5.34
C VAL A 42 -4.01 20.44 6.67
N GLY A 43 -4.74 19.75 7.53
CA GLY A 43 -5.06 20.19 8.87
C GLY A 43 -4.28 19.46 9.97
N ARG A 44 -4.21 20.08 11.14
CA ARG A 44 -3.75 19.48 12.40
C ARG A 44 -4.67 19.85 13.55
N ILE A 45 -4.67 19.06 14.61
CA ILE A 45 -5.29 19.41 15.90
C ILE A 45 -4.17 19.75 16.90
N ASN A 46 -4.36 20.80 17.70
CA ASN A 46 -3.49 21.05 18.83
C ASN A 46 -3.93 20.18 20.01
N SER A 47 -3.12 19.18 20.38
CA SER A 47 -3.42 18.25 21.48
C SER A 47 -3.64 18.96 22.84
N LYS A 48 -3.12 20.18 23.00
CA LYS A 48 -3.30 21.00 24.21
C LYS A 48 -4.66 21.70 24.30
N ASP A 49 -5.41 21.80 23.21
CA ASP A 49 -6.71 22.48 23.18
C ASP A 49 -7.86 21.47 23.35
N LYS A 50 -8.64 21.60 24.43
CA LYS A 50 -9.80 20.76 24.70
C LYS A 50 -10.90 20.89 23.64
N ARG A 51 -10.89 21.96 22.83
CA ARG A 51 -11.93 22.24 21.83
C ARG A 51 -11.69 21.52 20.49
N ASN A 52 -10.58 20.80 20.31
CA ASN A 52 -10.24 20.04 19.10
C ASN A 52 -10.43 20.85 17.79
N ILE A 53 -10.11 22.14 17.82
CA ILE A 53 -10.28 23.04 16.67
C ILE A 53 -9.23 22.69 15.61
N PRO A 54 -9.64 22.35 14.37
CA PRO A 54 -8.71 22.07 13.29
C PRO A 54 -8.00 23.37 12.86
N LEU A 55 -6.67 23.30 12.78
CA LEU A 55 -5.79 24.39 12.36
C LEU A 55 -5.04 23.98 11.08
N PRO A 56 -4.56 24.93 10.27
CA PRO A 56 -3.63 24.64 9.19
C PRO A 56 -2.39 23.91 9.72
N ASN A 57 -1.93 22.91 8.97
CA ASN A 57 -0.71 22.19 9.29
C ASN A 57 0.55 23.00 8.92
N PHE A 58 1.68 22.67 9.52
CA PHE A 58 2.97 23.27 9.20
C PHE A 58 3.50 22.73 7.85
N CYS A 59 4.26 23.56 7.12
CA CYS A 59 4.82 23.21 5.81
C CYS A 59 6.23 23.82 5.63
N PRO A 60 7.19 23.10 5.01
CA PRO A 60 7.13 21.73 4.49
C PRO A 60 7.49 20.66 5.54
N THR A 61 6.84 19.49 5.49
CA THR A 61 7.15 18.33 6.38
C THR A 61 8.25 17.42 5.85
N VAL A 62 8.71 17.65 4.62
CA VAL A 62 9.80 16.91 3.99
C VAL A 62 10.97 17.86 3.68
N PRO A 63 12.21 17.37 3.72
CA PRO A 63 13.37 18.10 3.22
C PRO A 63 13.27 18.37 1.71
N GLN A 64 14.11 19.26 1.20
CA GLN A 64 14.17 19.57 -0.24
C GLN A 64 14.57 18.36 -1.09
N GLU A 65 15.36 17.44 -0.52
CA GLU A 65 15.86 16.24 -1.18
C GLU A 65 15.56 14.99 -0.34
N CYS A 66 15.35 13.86 -0.99
CA CYS A 66 15.05 12.59 -0.34
C CYS A 66 16.22 12.10 0.51
N SER A 67 15.96 11.76 1.78
CA SER A 67 16.95 11.21 2.73
C SER A 67 17.63 9.94 2.21
N GLU A 68 16.94 9.15 1.40
CA GLU A 68 17.38 7.82 0.97
C GLU A 68 18.23 7.86 -0.29
N CYS A 69 17.90 8.72 -1.26
CA CYS A 69 18.56 8.73 -2.58
C CYS A 69 19.01 10.11 -3.08
N GLY A 70 18.72 11.20 -2.34
CA GLY A 70 19.02 12.57 -2.76
C GLY A 70 18.20 13.06 -3.97
N GLY A 71 17.14 12.35 -4.34
CA GLY A 71 16.24 12.76 -5.42
C GLY A 71 15.27 13.86 -4.97
N LYS A 72 14.80 14.67 -5.92
CA LYS A 72 13.77 15.70 -5.66
C LYS A 72 12.39 15.07 -5.46
N PHE A 73 11.51 15.80 -4.77
CA PHE A 73 10.11 15.42 -4.60
C PHE A 73 9.20 16.13 -5.60
N VAL A 74 8.22 15.41 -6.13
CA VAL A 74 7.06 15.97 -6.81
C VAL A 74 5.90 15.98 -5.82
N MET A 75 5.23 17.13 -5.72
CA MET A 75 4.03 17.28 -4.90
C MET A 75 2.79 16.89 -5.71
N GLY A 76 1.90 16.11 -5.10
CA GLY A 76 0.58 15.79 -5.62
C GLY A 76 -0.50 15.92 -4.55
N GLY A 77 -1.76 15.96 -4.97
CA GLY A 77 -2.92 16.05 -4.09
C GLY A 77 -3.61 17.43 -4.11
N PRO A 78 -4.42 17.76 -3.09
CA PRO A 78 -4.67 16.94 -1.89
C PRO A 78 -5.45 15.65 -2.21
N ILE A 79 -5.10 14.56 -1.53
CA ILE A 79 -5.82 13.27 -1.57
C ILE A 79 -6.52 13.01 -0.24
N TRP A 80 -7.51 12.12 -0.24
CA TRP A 80 -8.09 11.58 0.99
C TRP A 80 -7.10 10.61 1.65
N SER A 81 -6.72 10.89 2.91
CA SER A 81 -5.74 10.11 3.68
C SER A 81 -6.35 9.31 4.83
N ASP A 82 -7.62 9.54 5.15
CA ASP A 82 -8.37 8.79 6.17
C ASP A 82 -8.77 7.39 5.59
N PRO A 83 -9.19 6.42 6.42
CA PRO A 83 -9.60 5.10 5.94
C PRO A 83 -10.64 5.19 4.81
N ILE A 84 -10.37 4.48 3.71
CA ILE A 84 -11.26 4.40 2.54
C ILE A 84 -12.29 3.27 2.64
N HIS A 85 -12.06 2.33 3.57
CA HIS A 85 -12.91 1.15 3.76
C HIS A 85 -13.46 1.13 5.19
N ASP A 86 -14.75 0.83 5.31
CA ASP A 86 -15.38 0.44 6.56
C ASP A 86 -15.30 -1.09 6.70
N ARG A 87 -14.49 -1.56 7.65
CA ARG A 87 -14.23 -2.99 7.87
C ARG A 87 -15.45 -3.73 8.37
N ASP A 88 -16.26 -3.10 9.23
CA ASP A 88 -17.44 -3.73 9.81
C ASP A 88 -18.52 -3.90 8.74
N TRP A 89 -18.70 -2.87 7.91
CA TRP A 89 -19.59 -2.93 6.76
C TRP A 89 -19.12 -3.99 5.75
N ALA A 90 -17.84 -4.01 5.38
CA ALA A 90 -17.30 -4.98 4.43
C ALA A 90 -17.47 -6.43 4.93
N THR A 91 -17.25 -6.66 6.23
CA THR A 91 -17.39 -7.99 6.86
C THR A 91 -18.86 -8.43 6.95
N SER A 92 -19.76 -7.48 7.23
CA SER A 92 -21.21 -7.74 7.23
C SER A 92 -21.71 -8.15 5.84
N ILE A 93 -21.34 -7.40 4.79
CA ILE A 93 -21.72 -7.72 3.42
C ILE A 93 -21.12 -9.05 2.97
N LEU A 94 -19.86 -9.33 3.32
CA LEU A 94 -19.22 -10.61 3.01
C LEU A 94 -19.97 -11.79 3.65
N SER A 95 -20.47 -11.62 4.87
CA SER A 95 -21.25 -12.66 5.58
C SER A 95 -22.61 -12.89 4.91
N ASN A 96 -23.32 -11.83 4.54
CA ASN A 96 -24.61 -11.91 3.84
C ASN A 96 -24.49 -12.58 2.47
N ILE A 97 -23.44 -12.25 1.72
CA ILE A 97 -23.19 -12.84 0.40
C ILE A 97 -22.87 -14.33 0.51
N ARG A 98 -22.08 -14.74 1.52
CA ARG A 98 -21.81 -16.16 1.79
C ARG A 98 -23.08 -16.94 2.13
N ALA A 99 -24.03 -16.34 2.85
CA ALA A 99 -25.33 -16.98 3.13
C ALA A 99 -26.23 -17.09 1.90
N THR A 100 -25.95 -16.31 0.84
CA THR A 100 -26.72 -16.25 -0.40
C THR A 100 -25.92 -16.81 -1.58
N SER A 101 -25.08 -17.82 -1.31
CA SER A 101 -24.21 -18.46 -2.31
C SER A 101 -25.05 -19.26 -3.32
N GLY A 102 -25.45 -18.62 -4.42
CA GLY A 102 -26.23 -19.24 -5.50
C GLY A 102 -27.09 -18.28 -6.31
N LEU A 103 -27.42 -17.10 -5.77
CA LEU A 103 -28.26 -16.11 -6.48
C LEU A 103 -27.46 -15.17 -7.40
N TYR A 104 -26.13 -15.18 -7.31
CA TYR A 104 -25.28 -14.23 -8.02
C TYR A 104 -24.24 -14.97 -8.86
N GLU A 105 -24.31 -14.80 -10.17
CA GLU A 105 -23.29 -15.28 -11.11
C GLU A 105 -21.90 -14.68 -10.81
N ALA A 106 -21.86 -13.44 -10.33
CA ALA A 106 -20.63 -12.75 -9.94
C ALA A 106 -20.16 -13.03 -8.50
N TYR A 107 -20.70 -14.05 -7.82
CA TYR A 107 -20.37 -14.37 -6.42
C TYR A 107 -18.85 -14.50 -6.17
N ALA A 108 -18.14 -15.23 -7.04
CA ALA A 108 -16.69 -15.43 -6.90
C ALA A 108 -15.92 -14.10 -6.94
N LYS A 109 -16.34 -13.17 -7.80
CA LYS A 109 -15.70 -11.85 -7.94
C LYS A 109 -15.96 -10.96 -6.74
N ILE A 110 -17.22 -10.88 -6.32
CA ILE A 110 -17.61 -10.00 -5.21
C ILE A 110 -17.00 -10.52 -3.89
N SER A 111 -17.06 -11.83 -3.64
CA SER A 111 -16.47 -12.43 -2.45
C SER A 111 -14.94 -12.26 -2.40
N ALA A 112 -14.24 -12.37 -3.53
CA ALA A 112 -12.81 -12.11 -3.65
C ALA A 112 -12.45 -10.65 -3.30
N ILE A 113 -13.15 -9.69 -3.90
CA ILE A 113 -12.93 -8.25 -3.65
C ILE A 113 -13.16 -7.95 -2.17
N LEU A 114 -14.31 -8.35 -1.63
CA LEU A 114 -14.68 -8.05 -0.24
C LEU A 114 -13.74 -8.71 0.76
N THR A 115 -13.26 -9.92 0.48
CA THR A 115 -12.23 -10.57 1.31
C THR A 115 -10.94 -9.74 1.28
N SER A 116 -10.48 -9.30 0.11
CA SER A 116 -9.28 -8.45 -0.01
C SER A 116 -9.44 -7.12 0.71
N VAL A 117 -10.61 -6.47 0.59
CA VAL A 117 -10.92 -5.19 1.25
C VAL A 117 -10.99 -5.35 2.77
N SER A 118 -11.53 -6.47 3.28
CA SER A 118 -11.63 -6.73 4.72
C SER A 118 -10.27 -6.95 5.39
N GLU A 119 -9.30 -7.51 4.65
CA GLU A 119 -7.93 -7.77 5.13
C GLU A 119 -7.01 -6.54 4.98
N GLU A 120 -7.44 -5.53 4.22
CA GLU A 120 -6.65 -4.35 3.89
C GLU A 120 -6.44 -3.43 5.11
N LEU A 121 -5.26 -2.82 5.21
CA LEU A 121 -4.94 -1.86 6.27
C LEU A 121 -5.67 -0.52 6.04
N PRO A 122 -6.44 -0.03 7.04
CA PRO A 122 -7.20 1.21 6.93
C PRO A 122 -6.30 2.44 7.04
N ASN A 123 -5.24 2.36 7.84
CA ASN A 123 -4.36 3.49 8.18
C ASN A 123 -3.21 3.67 7.17
N ALA A 124 -3.30 3.06 6.00
CA ALA A 124 -2.32 3.16 4.92
C ALA A 124 -3.05 3.55 3.63
N PRO A 125 -3.16 4.85 3.30
CA PRO A 125 -3.95 5.30 2.16
C PRO A 125 -3.29 4.94 0.82
N LEU A 126 -1.96 4.96 0.77
CA LEU A 126 -1.15 4.57 -0.39
C LEU A 126 -0.49 3.20 -0.19
N PHE A 127 0.07 2.67 -1.26
CA PHE A 127 0.77 1.39 -1.26
C PHE A 127 2.15 1.50 -1.90
N VAL A 128 2.99 0.53 -1.59
CA VAL A 128 4.33 0.35 -2.13
C VAL A 128 4.34 -0.89 -3.02
N SER A 129 5.02 -0.83 -4.15
CA SER A 129 5.22 -2.01 -5.01
C SER A 129 6.58 -2.63 -4.74
N LEU A 130 6.60 -3.90 -4.32
CA LEU A 130 7.84 -4.65 -4.11
C LEU A 130 8.68 -4.70 -5.39
N HIS A 131 8.02 -4.83 -6.54
CA HIS A 131 8.69 -4.85 -7.84
C HIS A 131 9.39 -3.52 -8.14
N SER A 132 8.74 -2.38 -7.86
CA SER A 132 9.35 -1.06 -8.06
C SER A 132 10.58 -0.87 -7.18
N ILE A 133 10.52 -1.30 -5.91
CA ILE A 133 11.65 -1.21 -4.98
C ILE A 133 12.83 -2.02 -5.48
N CYS A 134 12.59 -3.28 -5.84
CA CYS A 134 13.65 -4.17 -6.30
C CYS A 134 14.22 -3.73 -7.66
N ALA A 135 13.39 -3.12 -8.51
CA ALA A 135 13.86 -2.50 -9.76
C ALA A 135 14.82 -1.34 -9.51
N THR A 136 14.54 -0.49 -8.51
CA THR A 136 15.43 0.61 -8.10
C THR A 136 16.79 0.09 -7.62
N LEU A 137 16.80 -1.00 -6.84
CA LEU A 137 18.03 -1.62 -6.31
C LEU A 137 18.70 -2.59 -7.30
N LYS A 138 18.03 -2.95 -8.40
CA LYS A 138 18.36 -4.05 -9.32
C LYS A 138 18.70 -5.36 -8.58
N CYS A 139 17.94 -5.66 -7.53
CA CYS A 139 18.10 -6.89 -6.75
C CYS A 139 17.10 -7.97 -7.19
N THR A 140 17.38 -9.20 -6.77
CA THR A 140 16.38 -10.28 -6.86
C THR A 140 15.23 -9.97 -5.91
N ASN A 141 13.99 -10.24 -6.35
CA ASN A 141 12.81 -9.99 -5.52
C ASN A 141 12.77 -11.03 -4.37
N PRO A 142 12.63 -10.62 -3.10
CA PRO A 142 12.23 -11.54 -2.05
C PRO A 142 10.84 -12.10 -2.36
N THR A 143 10.53 -13.28 -1.83
CA THR A 143 9.16 -13.79 -1.93
C THR A 143 8.23 -12.91 -1.09
N MET A 144 6.96 -12.82 -1.49
CA MET A 144 5.99 -11.98 -0.78
C MET A 144 5.86 -12.39 0.69
N VAL A 145 5.92 -13.69 0.98
CA VAL A 145 5.86 -14.23 2.35
C VAL A 145 7.05 -13.77 3.20
N MET A 146 8.27 -13.79 2.63
CA MET A 146 9.47 -13.34 3.34
C MET A 146 9.42 -11.84 3.61
N PHE A 147 9.01 -11.04 2.62
CA PHE A 147 8.92 -9.59 2.79
C PHE A 147 7.84 -9.20 3.81
N HIS A 148 6.68 -9.86 3.78
CA HIS A 148 5.65 -9.70 4.81
C HIS A 148 6.17 -10.08 6.20
N SER A 149 6.95 -11.16 6.30
CA SER A 149 7.51 -11.61 7.57
C SER A 149 8.53 -10.61 8.10
N ALA A 150 9.39 -10.06 7.24
CA ALA A 150 10.37 -9.03 7.61
C ALA A 150 9.71 -7.77 8.18
N ILE A 151 8.63 -7.29 7.56
CA ILE A 151 7.90 -6.10 8.04
C ILE A 151 7.20 -6.39 9.37
N ARG A 152 6.58 -7.57 9.53
CA ARG A 152 5.97 -7.95 10.82
C ARG A 152 6.99 -8.15 11.93
N ASN A 153 8.12 -8.78 11.64
CA ASN A 153 9.21 -8.97 12.60
C ASN A 153 9.82 -7.61 13.03
N ALA A 154 9.75 -6.59 12.17
CA ALA A 154 10.12 -5.22 12.48
C ALA A 154 9.07 -4.45 13.34
N GLY A 155 7.95 -5.09 13.69
CA GLY A 155 6.89 -4.50 14.51
C GLY A 155 5.82 -3.73 13.74
N TYR A 156 5.82 -3.81 12.41
CA TYR A 156 4.90 -3.08 11.54
C TYR A 156 3.83 -4.00 10.95
N GLN A 157 2.68 -3.43 10.64
CA GLN A 157 1.58 -4.15 10.00
C GLN A 157 1.72 -4.08 8.49
N ILE A 158 1.31 -5.16 7.82
CA ILE A 158 1.31 -5.25 6.37
C ILE A 158 0.09 -5.99 5.84
N SER A 159 -0.45 -5.49 4.73
CA SER A 159 -1.55 -6.09 3.97
C SER A 159 -1.31 -5.94 2.47
N GLY A 160 -1.97 -6.78 1.67
CA GLY A 160 -2.12 -6.52 0.24
C GLY A 160 -3.15 -5.43 -0.01
N SER A 161 -3.25 -4.95 -1.25
CA SER A 161 -4.30 -4.02 -1.68
C SER A 161 -5.21 -4.67 -2.69
N HIS A 162 -6.52 -4.42 -2.62
CA HIS A 162 -7.46 -4.85 -3.67
C HIS A 162 -7.19 -4.21 -5.05
N ALA A 163 -6.42 -3.11 -5.09
CA ALA A 163 -6.16 -2.35 -6.31
C ALA A 163 -5.17 -3.05 -7.25
N ASP A 164 -4.10 -3.65 -6.70
CA ASP A 164 -3.01 -4.28 -7.46
C ASP A 164 -2.47 -5.49 -6.68
N PRO A 165 -2.32 -6.67 -7.31
CA PRO A 165 -1.76 -7.87 -6.68
C PRO A 165 -0.32 -7.72 -6.15
N LEU A 166 0.45 -6.77 -6.68
CA LEU A 166 1.82 -6.50 -6.22
C LEU A 166 1.90 -5.34 -5.22
N ALA A 167 0.76 -4.72 -4.90
CA ALA A 167 0.69 -3.59 -3.99
C ALA A 167 0.66 -4.05 -2.53
N LEU A 168 1.51 -3.39 -1.75
CA LEU A 168 1.69 -3.63 -0.32
C LEU A 168 1.37 -2.37 0.45
N LYS A 169 0.38 -2.48 1.34
CA LYS A 169 0.06 -1.44 2.31
C LYS A 169 0.74 -1.79 3.62
N THR A 170 1.42 -0.80 4.21
CA THR A 170 2.15 -0.94 5.46
C THR A 170 2.09 0.36 6.23
N ASP A 171 2.13 0.27 7.56
CA ASP A 171 2.32 1.43 8.46
C ASP A 171 3.82 1.75 8.68
N ALA A 172 4.72 0.94 8.10
CA ALA A 172 6.15 1.18 8.15
C ALA A 172 6.55 2.45 7.36
N PRO A 173 7.39 3.33 7.93
CA PRO A 173 7.95 4.45 7.18
C PRO A 173 8.89 3.96 6.06
N MET A 174 9.07 4.77 5.03
CA MET A 174 9.92 4.41 3.88
C MET A 174 11.36 4.07 4.29
N SER A 175 11.91 4.71 5.33
CA SER A 175 13.25 4.42 5.85
C SER A 175 13.39 2.97 6.32
N VAL A 176 12.39 2.45 7.05
CA VAL A 176 12.34 1.06 7.52
C VAL A 176 12.23 0.10 6.34
N ILE A 177 11.43 0.44 5.34
CA ILE A 177 11.31 -0.38 4.12
C ILE A 177 12.66 -0.48 3.40
N TRP A 178 13.39 0.63 3.29
CA TRP A 178 14.73 0.62 2.70
C TRP A 178 15.76 -0.12 3.56
N ASP A 179 15.70 -0.02 4.90
CA ASP A 179 16.55 -0.80 5.80
C ASP A 179 16.36 -2.31 5.61
N ILE A 180 15.11 -2.77 5.52
CA ILE A 180 14.81 -4.17 5.22
C ILE A 180 15.45 -4.57 3.88
N MET A 181 15.36 -3.73 2.86
CA MET A 181 15.95 -4.02 1.55
C MET A 181 17.48 -3.94 1.54
N ARG A 182 18.09 -3.07 2.35
CA ARG A 182 19.54 -3.04 2.57
C ARG A 182 20.00 -4.36 3.20
N CYS A 183 19.31 -4.87 4.21
CA CYS A 183 19.56 -6.20 4.78
C CYS A 183 19.38 -7.31 3.74
N TRP A 184 18.37 -7.22 2.87
CA TRP A 184 18.15 -8.19 1.80
C TRP A 184 19.32 -8.24 0.81
N VAL A 185 19.80 -7.08 0.37
CA VAL A 185 20.92 -6.99 -0.58
C VAL A 185 22.25 -7.44 0.04
N LYS A 186 22.43 -7.27 1.37
CA LYS A 186 23.59 -7.88 2.07
C LYS A 186 23.57 -9.41 1.99
N LEU A 187 22.39 -10.03 2.06
CA LEU A 187 22.23 -11.49 1.90
C LEU A 187 22.28 -11.95 0.44
N HIS A 188 21.84 -11.11 -0.48
CA HIS A 188 21.81 -11.38 -1.93
C HIS A 188 22.52 -10.26 -2.70
N PRO A 189 23.87 -10.31 -2.79
CA PRO A 189 24.65 -9.24 -3.37
C PRO A 189 24.25 -8.94 -4.82
N VAL A 190 24.16 -7.65 -5.12
CA VAL A 190 23.90 -7.14 -6.48
C VAL A 190 25.21 -6.79 -7.18
N LYS A 191 25.18 -6.78 -8.52
CA LYS A 191 26.31 -6.28 -9.31
C LYS A 191 26.55 -4.80 -8.99
N SER A 192 27.81 -4.38 -9.02
CA SER A 192 28.19 -2.97 -8.86
C SER A 192 27.42 -2.09 -9.84
N GLN A 193 26.93 -0.96 -9.35
CA GLN A 193 26.12 -0.01 -10.08
C GLN A 193 26.80 1.37 -10.09
N PRO A 194 26.60 2.18 -11.14
CA PRO A 194 27.09 3.56 -11.15
C PRO A 194 26.59 4.36 -9.95
N GLU A 195 27.44 5.18 -9.33
CA GLU A 195 27.11 5.98 -8.14
C GLU A 195 25.96 6.97 -8.35
N ASN A 196 25.71 7.36 -9.60
CA ASN A 196 24.63 8.30 -9.94
C ASN A 196 23.23 7.67 -9.83
N LEU A 197 23.12 6.34 -9.76
CA LEU A 197 21.82 5.69 -9.64
C LEU A 197 21.26 5.82 -8.22
N PRO A 198 19.92 5.99 -8.08
CA PRO A 198 19.29 6.09 -6.76
C PRO A 198 19.53 4.84 -5.92
N GLY A 199 19.56 3.65 -6.54
CA GLY A 199 19.85 2.40 -5.85
C GLY A 199 21.23 2.37 -5.20
N SER A 200 22.26 2.90 -5.86
CA SER A 200 23.63 2.95 -5.32
C SER A 200 23.71 3.83 -4.07
N ARG A 201 23.02 4.97 -4.06
CA ARG A 201 22.96 5.89 -2.91
C ARG A 201 22.17 5.32 -1.74
N ILE A 202 21.13 4.54 -2.01
CA ILE A 202 20.38 3.85 -0.96
C ILE A 202 21.27 2.77 -0.31
N LEU A 203 22.03 2.04 -1.12
CA LEU A 203 22.92 0.97 -0.67
C LEU A 203 24.20 1.47 0.01
N SER A 204 24.62 2.72 -0.23
CA SER A 204 25.75 3.32 0.48
C SER A 204 25.43 3.69 1.93
N GLN A 205 24.15 3.76 2.29
CA GLN A 205 23.72 3.99 3.67
C GLN A 205 23.63 2.66 4.42
N GLU A 206 24.11 2.62 5.66
CA GLU A 206 23.96 1.44 6.49
C GLU A 206 22.54 1.31 7.06
N PRO A 207 21.98 0.10 7.14
CA PRO A 207 20.66 -0.10 7.72
C PRO A 207 20.70 0.18 9.23
N GLN A 208 19.76 1.02 9.71
CA GLN A 208 19.61 1.25 11.15
C GLN A 208 18.87 0.08 11.82
N LEU A 209 17.93 -0.53 11.09
CA LEU A 209 17.21 -1.72 11.51
C LEU A 209 17.84 -3.00 10.92
N GLN A 210 18.13 -4.00 11.76
CA GLN A 210 18.45 -5.35 11.30
C GLN A 210 17.17 -6.16 11.05
N ALA A 211 16.86 -6.43 9.78
CA ALA A 211 15.66 -7.17 9.42
C ALA A 211 15.84 -8.68 9.50
N SER A 212 14.86 -9.37 10.12
CA SER A 212 14.78 -10.84 10.11
C SER A 212 13.77 -11.33 9.07
N PHE A 213 14.25 -12.13 8.12
CA PHE A 213 13.42 -12.75 7.07
C PHE A 213 12.86 -14.12 7.46
N SER A 214 13.06 -14.57 8.72
CA SER A 214 12.46 -15.80 9.21
C SER A 214 10.93 -15.72 9.18
N GLN A 215 10.28 -16.84 8.87
CA GLN A 215 8.82 -16.89 8.76
C GLN A 215 8.20 -16.51 10.10
N ALA A 216 7.45 -15.41 10.12
CA ALA A 216 6.83 -14.91 11.34
C ALA A 216 5.79 -15.92 11.85
N THR A 217 5.97 -16.39 13.08
CA THR A 217 5.04 -17.25 13.81
C THR A 217 3.79 -16.45 14.19
N GLY A 218 2.82 -16.38 13.28
CA GLY A 218 1.58 -15.63 13.46
C GLY A 218 0.86 -15.21 12.18
N GLY A 219 1.38 -15.56 11.01
CA GLY A 219 0.69 -15.32 9.75
C GLY A 219 -0.55 -16.21 9.59
N LEU A 220 -1.72 -15.59 9.44
CA LEU A 220 -2.94 -16.24 8.92
C LEU A 220 -2.56 -17.13 7.73
N VAL A 221 -2.80 -18.43 7.85
CA VAL A 221 -2.73 -19.38 6.74
C VAL A 221 -3.56 -18.79 5.62
N ALA A 222 -2.91 -18.38 4.53
CA ALA A 222 -3.60 -17.80 3.39
C ALA A 222 -4.60 -18.83 2.87
N ARG A 223 -5.89 -18.63 3.15
CA ARG A 223 -6.95 -19.37 2.47
C ARG A 223 -6.72 -19.16 0.98
N LYS A 224 -6.72 -20.26 0.21
CA LYS A 224 -6.55 -20.26 -1.25
C LYS A 224 -7.83 -19.70 -1.91
N SER A 225 -8.24 -18.49 -1.57
CA SER A 225 -9.27 -17.77 -2.31
C SER A 225 -8.59 -16.93 -3.40
N PRO A 226 -9.13 -16.94 -4.63
CA PRO A 226 -8.61 -16.15 -5.73
C PRO A 226 -8.90 -14.68 -5.46
N ARG A 227 -7.92 -13.93 -4.95
CA ARG A 227 -8.10 -12.50 -4.64
C ARG A 227 -8.24 -11.62 -5.88
N PHE A 228 -7.66 -12.06 -6.99
CA PHE A 228 -7.70 -11.38 -8.27
C PHE A 228 -8.22 -12.34 -9.34
N LEU A 229 -9.37 -11.99 -9.92
CA LEU A 229 -9.91 -12.71 -11.06
C LEU A 229 -9.40 -12.08 -12.36
N PRO A 230 -9.19 -12.88 -13.42
CA PRO A 230 -8.81 -12.37 -14.71
C PRO A 230 -9.94 -11.53 -15.32
N ASN A 231 -9.61 -10.66 -16.26
CA ASN A 231 -10.63 -9.94 -17.02
C ASN A 231 -11.52 -10.95 -17.76
N PRO A 232 -12.85 -10.71 -17.81
CA PRO A 232 -13.80 -11.65 -18.39
C PRO A 232 -13.61 -11.86 -19.90
N GLU A 233 -13.13 -10.86 -20.64
CA GLU A 233 -12.92 -10.97 -22.10
C GLU A 233 -11.49 -10.63 -22.55
N LYS A 234 -11.07 -11.24 -23.67
CA LYS A 234 -9.74 -11.11 -24.29
C LYS A 234 -9.38 -9.69 -24.74
N HIS A 235 -10.37 -8.82 -24.94
CA HIS A 235 -10.22 -7.43 -25.39
C HIS A 235 -10.84 -6.42 -24.42
N TRP A 236 -11.04 -6.83 -23.15
CA TRP A 236 -11.69 -6.00 -22.15
C TRP A 236 -10.79 -4.86 -21.65
N GLY A 237 -11.16 -3.63 -22.05
CA GLY A 237 -10.56 -2.35 -21.65
C GLY A 237 -9.12 -2.11 -22.11
N PRO A 238 -8.49 -0.99 -21.69
CA PRO A 238 -7.16 -0.61 -22.16
C PRO A 238 -6.12 -1.71 -21.84
N LYS A 239 -5.29 -2.04 -22.84
CA LYS A 239 -4.27 -3.08 -22.73
C LYS A 239 -3.35 -2.79 -21.54
N MET A 240 -2.91 -3.84 -20.85
CA MET A 240 -1.89 -3.73 -19.81
C MET A 240 -0.67 -2.98 -20.35
N LYS A 241 -0.07 -2.14 -19.51
CA LYS A 241 1.26 -1.58 -19.77
C LYS A 241 2.22 -2.72 -20.10
N ALA A 242 3.08 -2.55 -21.11
CA ALA A 242 4.04 -3.57 -21.53
C ALA A 242 4.84 -4.09 -20.33
N GLY A 243 4.76 -5.39 -20.07
CA GLY A 243 5.31 -6.04 -18.88
C GLY A 243 5.00 -7.53 -18.87
N ARG A 244 5.59 -8.26 -17.92
CA ARG A 244 5.38 -9.71 -17.80
C ARG A 244 3.94 -9.98 -17.32
N PRO A 245 3.13 -10.78 -18.04
CA PRO A 245 1.78 -11.09 -17.61
C PRO A 245 1.82 -11.84 -16.27
N LEU A 246 1.03 -11.38 -15.31
CA LEU A 246 0.87 -12.06 -14.03
C LEU A 246 0.19 -13.41 -14.28
N LYS A 247 0.66 -14.47 -13.61
CA LYS A 247 -0.05 -15.76 -13.57
C LYS A 247 -1.31 -15.58 -12.73
N ILE A 248 -2.41 -15.19 -13.37
CA ILE A 248 -3.73 -15.18 -12.76
C ILE A 248 -4.29 -16.61 -12.88
N LEU A 249 -4.83 -17.16 -11.79
CA LEU A 249 -5.45 -18.48 -11.80
C LEU A 249 -6.73 -18.42 -12.68
N PRO A 250 -6.93 -19.37 -13.61
CA PRO A 250 -8.15 -19.45 -14.40
C PRO A 250 -9.37 -19.65 -13.49
N ILE A 251 -10.51 -19.07 -13.89
CA ILE A 251 -11.80 -19.22 -13.21
C ILE A 251 -12.22 -20.70 -13.16
N ASP A 252 -11.88 -21.50 -14.18
CA ASP A 252 -12.26 -22.91 -14.30
C ASP A 252 -11.50 -23.87 -13.35
N LYS A 253 -10.59 -23.35 -12.52
CA LYS A 253 -9.84 -24.13 -11.51
C LYS A 253 -10.09 -23.65 -10.08
N LEU A 254 -11.20 -22.96 -9.86
CA LEU A 254 -11.68 -22.44 -8.59
C LEU A 254 -13.01 -23.07 -8.20
#